data_AF-A0A9J9B8T7-F1
#
_entry.id   AF-A0A9J9B8T7-F1
#
_cell.length_a   1.000
_cell.length_b   1.000
_cell.length_c   1.000
_cell.angle_alpha   90.00
_cell.angle_beta   90.00
_cell.angle_gamma   90.00
#
_symmetry.space_group_name_H-M   'P 1'
#
loop_
_entity.id
_entity.type
_entity.pdbx_description
1 polymer ?
#
loop_
_entity_poly.entity_id
_entity_poly.type
_entity_poly.pdbx_seq_one_letter_code
_entity_poly.pdbx_strand_id
1 'polypeptide(L)'
;MSRRKKFSGVQLKSLRKEAGYTQGELALRVGISRETVSAIENEKPETMNSIGVEVISKWWAVCRQKASEQTRESFFSTVMDYFGFNHT
;
A
#
# COMPACT_ATOMS: atom_id res chain seq x y z
N MET A 1 -22.26 9.44 -7.15
CA MET A 1 -21.33 8.30 -7.19
C MET A 1 -20.13 8.64 -6.32
N SER A 2 -19.98 7.99 -5.17
CA SER A 2 -18.87 8.25 -4.26
C SER A 2 -17.57 7.89 -4.99
N ARG A 3 -16.71 8.89 -5.28
CA ARG A 3 -15.35 8.64 -5.75
C ARG A 3 -14.67 7.86 -4.63
N ARG A 4 -14.54 6.54 -4.75
CA ARG A 4 -13.59 5.78 -3.93
C ARG A 4 -12.27 6.55 -3.98
N LYS A 5 -11.82 7.09 -2.85
CA LYS A 5 -10.48 7.70 -2.75
C LYS A 5 -9.51 6.64 -3.27
N LYS A 6 -8.70 6.99 -4.27
CA LYS A 6 -7.70 6.05 -4.83
C LYS A 6 -6.54 5.96 -3.83
N PHE A 7 -6.01 4.76 -3.65
CA PHE A 7 -4.81 4.53 -2.85
C PHE A 7 -3.62 5.21 -3.55
N SER A 8 -2.70 5.82 -2.81
CA SER A 8 -1.50 6.41 -3.43
C SER A 8 -0.36 5.40 -3.47
N GLY A 9 0.19 5.20 -4.67
CA GLY A 9 1.40 4.40 -4.87
C GLY A 9 2.63 5.00 -4.17
N VAL A 10 2.66 6.33 -4.03
CA VAL A 10 3.71 7.06 -3.33
C VAL A 10 3.73 6.71 -1.84
N GLN A 11 2.56 6.58 -1.21
CA GLN A 11 2.48 6.20 0.21
C GLN A 11 2.97 4.76 0.44
N LEU A 12 2.61 3.81 -0.44
CA LEU A 12 3.11 2.43 -0.38
C LEU A 12 4.63 2.35 -0.54
N LYS A 13 5.18 3.18 -1.42
CA LYS A 13 6.63 3.30 -1.62
C LYS A 13 7.34 3.79 -0.37
N SER A 14 6.82 4.85 0.27
CA SER A 14 7.37 5.37 1.52
C SER A 14 7.34 4.32 2.63
N LEU A 15 6.21 3.64 2.78
CA LEU A 15 6.04 2.57 3.76
C LEU A 15 7.03 1.41 3.53
N ARG A 16 7.25 0.99 2.28
CA ARG A 16 8.25 -0.04 1.96
C ARG A 16 9.65 0.42 2.36
N LYS A 17 10.02 1.66 1.98
CA LYS A 17 11.34 2.21 2.27
C LYS A 17 11.61 2.31 3.76
N GLU A 18 10.63 2.77 4.54
CA GLU A 18 10.73 2.84 6.01
C GLU A 18 10.90 1.45 6.63
N ALA A 19 10.21 0.44 6.09
CA ALA A 19 10.40 -0.95 6.50
C ALA A 19 11.75 -1.56 6.05
N GLY A 20 12.56 -0.83 5.29
CA GLY A 20 13.90 -1.24 4.87
C GLY A 20 13.92 -2.34 3.81
N TYR A 21 12.83 -2.54 3.06
CA TYR A 21 12.76 -3.55 2.00
C TYR A 21 13.08 -2.96 0.63
N THR A 22 13.82 -3.70 -0.19
CA THR A 22 13.84 -3.50 -1.64
C THR A 22 12.49 -3.87 -2.27
N GLN A 23 12.25 -3.46 -3.52
CA GLN A 23 11.03 -3.83 -4.23
C GLN A 23 10.89 -5.35 -4.38
N GLY A 24 12.00 -6.07 -4.64
CA GLY A 24 11.99 -7.52 -4.79
C GLY A 24 11.70 -8.25 -3.48
N GLU A 25 12.29 -7.81 -2.38
CA GLU A 25 12.05 -8.39 -1.05
C GLU A 25 10.60 -8.22 -0.60
N LEU A 26 10.01 -7.07 -0.88
CA LEU A 26 8.60 -6.84 -0.61
C LEU A 26 7.72 -7.72 -1.52
N ALA A 27 8.04 -7.77 -2.81
CA ALA A 27 7.30 -8.56 -3.79
C ALA A 27 7.19 -10.04 -3.36
N LEU A 28 8.30 -10.63 -2.92
CA LEU A 28 8.35 -11.99 -2.37
C LEU A 28 7.45 -12.18 -1.14
N ARG A 29 7.40 -11.18 -0.24
CA ARG A 29 6.60 -11.24 0.99
C ARG A 29 5.11 -11.05 0.75
N VAL A 30 4.75 -10.23 -0.25
CA VAL A 30 3.35 -9.97 -0.64
C VAL A 30 2.81 -11.07 -1.56
N GLY A 31 3.69 -11.75 -2.31
CA GLY A 31 3.32 -12.77 -3.28
C GLY A 31 2.98 -12.19 -4.66
N ILE A 32 3.66 -11.12 -5.08
CA ILE A 32 3.51 -10.49 -6.41
C ILE A 32 4.89 -10.35 -7.07
N SER A 33 4.94 -9.91 -8.34
CA SER A 33 6.22 -9.64 -9.00
C SER A 33 6.81 -8.29 -8.56
N ARG A 34 8.13 -8.14 -8.71
CA ARG A 34 8.83 -6.86 -8.50
C ARG A 34 8.31 -5.79 -9.47
N GLU A 35 7.96 -6.19 -10.68
CA GLU A 35 7.41 -5.33 -11.73
C GLU A 35 6.05 -4.79 -11.31
N THR A 36 5.20 -5.63 -10.69
CA THR A 36 3.92 -5.19 -10.11
C THR A 36 4.15 -4.21 -8.97
N VAL A 37 5.10 -4.46 -8.06
CA VAL A 37 5.49 -3.48 -7.02
C VAL A 37 5.90 -2.15 -7.65
N SER A 38 6.77 -2.17 -8.66
CA SER A 38 7.20 -0.96 -9.36
C SER A 38 6.03 -0.23 -10.05
N ALA A 39 5.12 -0.95 -10.70
CA ALA A 39 3.95 -0.37 -11.35
C ALA A 39 3.00 0.30 -10.34
N ILE A 40 2.81 -0.32 -9.17
CA ILE A 40 2.04 0.26 -8.06
C ILE A 40 2.72 1.54 -7.55
N GLU A 41 4.02 1.49 -7.25
CA GLU A 41 4.77 2.64 -6.72
C GLU A 41 4.88 3.82 -7.68
N ASN A 42 4.73 3.57 -8.98
CA ASN A 42 4.71 4.60 -10.02
C ASN A 42 3.29 4.89 -10.53
N GLU A 43 2.26 4.45 -9.81
CA GLU A 43 0.83 4.73 -10.06
C GLU A 43 0.39 4.42 -11.49
N LYS A 44 0.86 3.31 -12.06
CA LYS A 44 0.46 2.89 -13.41
C LYS A 44 -1.06 2.67 -13.46
N PRO A 45 -1.80 3.38 -14.33
CA PRO A 45 -3.27 3.41 -14.29
C PRO A 45 -3.93 2.02 -14.33
N GLU A 46 -3.45 1.14 -15.21
CA GLU A 46 -3.97 -0.24 -15.36
C GLU A 46 -3.81 -1.05 -14.07
N THR A 47 -2.64 -0.97 -13.44
CA THR A 47 -2.35 -1.65 -12.18
C THR A 47 -3.16 -1.06 -11.03
N MET A 48 -3.25 0.27 -10.94
CA MET A 48 -3.99 0.94 -9.85
C MET A 48 -5.51 0.73 -9.95
N ASN A 49 -6.04 0.50 -11.14
CA ASN A 49 -7.46 0.19 -11.34
C ASN A 49 -7.79 -1.29 -11.06
N SER A 50 -6.80 -2.18 -11.08
CA SER A 50 -6.98 -3.63 -10.89
C SER A 50 -6.40 -4.16 -9.57
N ILE A 51 -5.69 -3.33 -8.80
CA ILE A 51 -5.08 -3.75 -7.54
C ILE A 51 -6.13 -4.22 -6.54
N GLY A 52 -5.96 -5.46 -6.09
CA GLY A 52 -6.81 -6.07 -5.08
C GLY A 52 -6.51 -5.54 -3.68
N VAL A 53 -7.56 -5.51 -2.86
CA VAL A 53 -7.52 -5.23 -1.42
C VAL A 53 -6.48 -6.09 -0.70
N GLU A 54 -6.41 -7.37 -1.05
CA GLU A 54 -5.46 -8.32 -0.47
C GLU A 54 -4.00 -7.87 -0.62
N VAL A 55 -3.63 -7.31 -1.78
CA VAL A 55 -2.27 -6.82 -2.03
C VAL A 55 -1.94 -5.66 -1.08
N ILE A 56 -2.87 -4.71 -0.93
CA ILE A 56 -2.72 -3.57 -0.01
C ILE A 56 -2.64 -4.05 1.44
N SER A 57 -3.52 -4.96 1.85
CA SER A 57 -3.53 -5.51 3.21
C SER A 57 -2.25 -6.27 3.54
N LYS A 58 -1.72 -7.08 2.62
CA LYS A 58 -0.45 -7.79 2.80
C LYS A 58 0.73 -6.82 2.82
N TRP A 59 0.76 -5.85 1.92
CA TRP A 59 1.79 -4.80 1.92
C TRP A 59 1.84 -4.09 3.27
N TRP A 60 0.67 -3.71 3.78
CA TRP A 60 0.54 -3.14 5.11
C TRP A 60 1.08 -4.06 6.20
N ALA A 61 0.59 -5.31 6.24
CA ALA A 61 0.97 -6.29 7.25
C ALA A 61 2.48 -6.58 7.27
N VAL A 62 3.13 -6.58 6.11
CA VAL A 62 4.57 -6.80 5.96
C VAL A 62 5.37 -5.61 6.46
N CYS A 63 4.96 -4.39 6.09
CA CYS A 63 5.74 -3.19 6.41
C CYS A 63 5.48 -2.66 7.82
N ARG A 64 4.27 -2.83 8.38
CA ARG A 64 3.91 -2.33 9.72
C ARG A 64 4.74 -2.90 10.87
N GLN A 65 5.39 -4.04 10.64
CA GLN A 65 6.25 -4.69 11.64
C GLN A 65 7.53 -3.89 11.90
N LYS A 66 7.93 -3.05 10.95
CA LYS A 66 9.14 -2.21 11.03
C LYS A 66 8.84 -0.71 10.94
N ALA A 67 7.59 -0.33 10.62
CA ALA A 67 7.16 1.06 10.57
C ALA A 67 7.00 1.64 11.98
N SER A 68 7.33 2.92 12.14
CA SER A 68 7.12 3.69 13.35
C SER A 68 5.63 3.78 13.72
N GLU A 69 5.34 4.05 14.99
CA GLU A 69 3.96 4.21 15.49
C GLU A 69 3.20 5.30 14.72
N GLN A 70 3.87 6.40 14.39
CA GLN A 70 3.29 7.52 13.64
C GLN A 70 2.97 7.17 12.18
N THR A 71 3.84 6.38 11.53
CA THR A 71 3.54 5.82 10.20
C THR A 71 2.36 4.84 10.25
N ARG A 72 2.20 4.11 11.37
CA ARG A 72 1.08 3.19 11.54
C ARG A 72 -0.27 3.88 11.66
N GLU A 73 -0.34 4.98 12.37
CA GLU A 73 -1.58 5.75 12.51
C GLU A 73 -2.00 6.44 11.19
N SER A 74 -1.05 7.10 10.51
CA SER A 74 -1.35 7.81 9.25
C SER A 74 -1.76 6.85 8.11
N PHE A 75 -1.14 5.68 8.06
CA PHE A 75 -1.47 4.67 7.05
C PHE A 75 -2.82 4.02 7.34
N PHE A 76 -3.16 3.75 8.61
CA PHE A 76 -4.47 3.20 8.98
C PHE A 76 -5.60 4.14 8.56
N SER A 77 -5.47 5.45 8.80
CA SER A 77 -6.46 6.44 8.34
C SER A 77 -6.64 6.40 6.81
N THR A 78 -5.55 6.32 6.05
CA THR A 78 -5.61 6.27 4.58
C THR A 78 -6.24 4.97 4.06
N VAL A 79 -5.93 3.86 4.70
CA VAL A 79 -6.51 2.55 4.41
C VAL A 79 -8.01 2.54 4.70
N MET A 80 -8.43 3.04 5.86
CA MET A 80 -9.84 3.10 6.25
C MET A 80 -10.64 4.01 5.32
N ASP A 81 -10.08 5.16 4.92
CA ASP A 81 -10.64 6.05 3.90
C ASP A 81 -10.79 5.36 2.53
N TYR A 82 -9.80 4.58 2.11
CA TYR A 82 -9.85 3.82 0.85
C TYR A 82 -10.98 2.78 0.86
N PHE A 83 -11.20 2.14 2.02
CA PHE A 83 -12.28 1.16 2.21
C PHE A 83 -13.65 1.79 2.49
N GLY A 84 -13.72 3.12 2.66
CA GLY A 84 -14.95 3.84 2.96
C GLY A 84 -15.43 3.69 4.41
N PHE A 85 -14.56 3.22 5.31
CA PHE A 85 -14.80 3.25 6.75
C PHE A 85 -14.45 4.64 7.28
N ASN A 86 -15.34 5.61 7.09
CA ASN A 86 -15.19 6.90 7.76
C ASN A 86 -15.40 6.69 9.26
N HIS A 87 -14.44 7.12 10.08
CA HIS A 87 -14.70 7.36 11.50
C HIS A 87 -15.65 8.56 11.58
N THR A 88 -16.89 8.35 12.06
CA THR A 88 -17.74 9.44 12.57
C THR A 88 -17.07 10.15 13.72
#